data_AF-A0A925CF57-F1
#
_entry.id   AF-A0A925CF57-F1
#
_cell.length_a   1.000
_cell.length_b   1.000
_cell.length_c   1.000
_cell.angle_alpha   90.00
_cell.angle_beta   90.00
_cell.angle_gamma   90.00
#
_symmetry.space_group_name_H-M   'P 1'
#
loop_
_entity.id
_entity.type
_entity.pdbx_description
1 polymer ?
#
loop_
_entity_poly.entity_id
_entity_poly.type
_entity_poly.pdbx_seq_one_letter_code
_entity_poly.pdbx_strand_id
1 'polypeptide(L)'
;MEHIKAHITATVSKKERATERGELMQYFLEKLNRSRVRDGYPALTLPRMGKTLQAIPTKDLYYLKSVCDQASDFSKKFWWEVNPKKHDSAKKEK
;
A
#
# COMPACT_ATOMS: atom_id res chain seq x y z
N MET A 1 -40.25 -12.93 15.44
CA MET A 1 -38.95 -13.46 14.99
C MET A 1 -38.14 -12.26 14.53
N GLU A 2 -37.11 -11.89 15.28
CA GLU A 2 -36.22 -10.78 14.93
C GLU A 2 -35.46 -11.13 13.64
N HIS A 3 -35.51 -10.24 12.63
CA HIS A 3 -34.86 -10.46 11.35
C HIS A 3 -33.38 -10.06 11.44
N ILE A 4 -32.48 -10.93 10.94
CA ILE A 4 -31.01 -10.72 10.90
C ILE A 4 -30.59 -9.36 10.28
N LYS A 5 -31.45 -8.76 9.43
CA LYS A 5 -31.23 -7.40 8.89
C LYS A 5 -31.06 -6.32 9.97
N ALA A 6 -31.68 -6.47 11.14
CA ALA A 6 -31.56 -5.51 12.25
C ALA A 6 -30.17 -5.50 12.92
N HIS A 7 -29.37 -6.55 12.72
CA HIS A 7 -27.98 -6.63 13.22
C HIS A 7 -26.93 -6.20 12.19
N ILE A 8 -27.29 -6.10 10.90
CA ILE A 8 -26.37 -5.64 9.83
C ILE A 8 -26.26 -4.11 9.81
N THR A 9 -27.23 -3.40 10.40
CA THR A 9 -27.26 -1.92 10.52
C THR A 9 -26.32 -1.37 11.58
N ALA A 10 -25.67 -2.23 12.37
CA ALA A 10 -24.49 -1.83 13.14
C ALA A 10 -23.37 -1.59 12.14
N THR A 11 -23.19 -0.33 11.76
CA THR A 11 -22.09 0.18 10.96
C THR A 11 -20.78 -0.17 11.66
N VAL A 12 -20.29 -1.40 11.48
CA VAL A 12 -18.99 -1.86 11.99
C VAL A 12 -18.01 -0.79 11.57
N SER A 13 -17.48 -0.08 12.55
CA SER A 13 -16.73 1.14 12.30
C SER A 13 -15.55 0.78 11.40
N LYS A 14 -15.16 1.67 10.48
CA LYS A 14 -13.98 1.42 9.62
C LYS A 14 -12.73 1.07 10.44
N LYS A 15 -12.67 1.52 11.70
CA LYS A 15 -11.62 1.17 12.67
C LYS A 15 -11.66 -0.29 13.12
N GLU A 16 -12.82 -0.89 13.32
CA GLU A 16 -12.93 -2.30 13.78
C GLU A 16 -12.46 -3.33 12.75
N ARG A 17 -12.28 -2.95 11.48
CA ARG A 17 -11.70 -3.82 10.43
C ARG A 17 -10.27 -3.41 10.04
N ALA A 18 -9.63 -2.53 10.80
CA ALA A 18 -8.25 -2.15 10.55
C ALA A 18 -7.34 -3.36 10.77
N THR A 19 -6.53 -3.67 9.76
CA THR A 19 -5.47 -4.68 9.85
C THR A 19 -4.15 -3.95 9.68
N GLU A 20 -3.06 -4.44 10.29
CA GLU A 20 -1.73 -3.84 10.14
C GLU A 20 -1.37 -3.61 8.66
N ARG A 21 -1.69 -4.59 7.81
CA ARG A 21 -1.50 -4.46 6.37
C ARG A 21 -2.32 -3.32 5.77
N GLY A 22 -3.58 -3.18 6.18
CA GLY A 22 -4.45 -2.09 5.72
C GLY A 22 -3.94 -0.71 6.13
N GLU A 23 -3.37 -0.60 7.33
CA GLU A 23 -2.75 0.64 7.83
C GLU A 23 -1.50 0.98 7.02
N LEU A 24 -0.62 0.01 6.75
CA LEU A 24 0.53 0.20 5.88
C LEU A 24 0.13 0.58 4.45
N MET A 25 -0.92 -0.06 3.91
CA MET A 25 -1.46 0.31 2.59
C MET A 25 -1.96 1.75 2.56
N GLN A 26 -2.68 2.20 3.60
CA GLN A 26 -3.13 3.59 3.72
C GLN A 26 -1.93 4.54 3.82
N TYR A 27 -0.91 4.18 4.60
CA TYR A 27 0.32 4.95 4.73
C TYR A 27 1.00 5.19 3.37
N PHE A 28 1.27 4.12 2.61
CA PHE A 28 1.86 4.24 1.28
C PHE A 28 0.99 5.06 0.34
N LEU A 29 -0.33 4.86 0.40
CA LEU A 29 -1.28 5.55 -0.46
C LEU A 29 -1.26 7.06 -0.23
N GLU A 30 -1.29 7.49 1.03
CA GLU A 30 -1.25 8.91 1.41
C GLU A 30 0.04 9.58 0.93
N LYS A 31 1.19 8.95 1.20
CA LYS A 31 2.50 9.47 0.79
C LYS A 31 2.63 9.60 -0.72
N LEU A 32 2.20 8.59 -1.47
CA LEU A 32 2.25 8.63 -2.94
C LEU A 32 1.28 9.67 -3.50
N ASN A 33 0.04 9.72 -3.01
CA ASN A 33 -0.97 10.63 -3.54
C ASN A 33 -0.61 12.09 -3.31
N ARG A 34 0.09 12.42 -2.23
CA ARG A 34 0.59 13.78 -2.01
C ARG A 34 1.46 14.27 -3.18
N SER A 35 2.40 13.44 -3.64
CA SER A 35 3.25 13.77 -4.79
C SER A 35 2.46 13.79 -6.11
N ARG A 36 1.60 12.78 -6.33
CA ARG A 36 0.82 12.65 -7.56
C ARG A 36 -0.12 13.82 -7.79
N VAL A 37 -0.87 14.23 -6.76
CA VAL A 37 -1.83 15.34 -6.85
C VAL A 37 -1.10 16.66 -7.11
N ARG A 38 0.02 16.90 -6.41
CA ARG A 38 0.88 18.07 -6.65
C ARG A 38 1.34 18.14 -8.11
N ASP A 39 1.70 17.00 -8.69
CA ASP A 39 2.22 16.91 -10.05
C ASP A 39 1.10 16.76 -11.11
N GLY A 40 -0.17 16.94 -10.73
CA GLY A 40 -1.32 16.92 -11.65
C GLY A 40 -1.82 15.53 -12.05
N TYR A 41 -1.32 14.46 -11.42
CA TYR A 41 -1.74 13.09 -11.70
C TYR A 41 -2.95 12.64 -10.84
N PRO A 42 -3.81 11.75 -11.37
CA PRO A 42 -4.88 11.16 -10.57
C PRO A 42 -4.35 10.39 -9.36
N ALA A 43 -5.04 10.56 -8.22
CA ALA A 43 -4.77 9.81 -7.01
C ALA A 43 -4.95 8.30 -7.22
N LEU A 44 -4.08 7.51 -6.60
CA LEU A 44 -4.21 6.08 -6.49
C LEU A 44 -5.34 5.73 -5.50
N THR A 45 -5.87 4.52 -5.64
CA THR A 45 -6.91 3.97 -4.77
C THR A 45 -6.38 2.82 -3.92
N LEU A 46 -7.03 2.54 -2.78
CA LEU A 46 -6.69 1.38 -1.94
C LEU A 46 -6.68 0.04 -2.69
N PRO A 47 -7.67 -0.29 -3.56
CA PRO A 47 -7.63 -1.52 -4.35
C PRO A 47 -6.41 -1.62 -5.25
N ARG A 48 -6.00 -0.51 -5.87
CA ARG A 48 -4.80 -0.47 -6.70
C ARG A 48 -3.55 -0.71 -5.87
N MET A 49 -3.45 -0.07 -4.69
CA MET A 49 -2.36 -0.32 -3.75
C MET A 49 -2.31 -1.78 -3.30
N GLY A 50 -3.46 -2.38 -3.03
CA GLY A 50 -3.56 -3.78 -2.64
C GLY A 50 -3.00 -4.73 -3.70
N LYS A 51 -3.31 -4.48 -4.98
CA LYS A 51 -2.74 -5.22 -6.11
C LYS A 51 -1.22 -5.02 -6.23
N THR A 52 -0.74 -3.78 -6.11
CA THR A 52 0.69 -3.47 -6.17
C THR A 52 1.49 -4.19 -5.10
N LEU A 53 0.95 -4.28 -3.88
CA LEU A 53 1.64 -4.89 -2.73
C LEU A 53 1.28 -6.37 -2.54
N GLN A 54 0.42 -6.97 -3.36
CA GLN A 54 -0.16 -8.30 -3.13
C GLN A 54 0.90 -9.39 -2.94
N ALA A 55 1.98 -9.33 -3.71
CA ALA A 55 3.07 -10.29 -3.67
C ALA A 55 4.07 -10.06 -2.51
N ILE A 56 3.93 -8.96 -1.76
CA ILE A 56 4.83 -8.57 -0.68
C ILE A 56 4.23 -8.97 0.68
N PRO A 57 4.89 -9.82 1.47
CA PRO A 57 4.48 -10.15 2.83
C PRO A 57 4.35 -8.90 3.71
N THR A 58 3.42 -8.91 4.66
CA THR A 58 3.20 -7.75 5.54
C THR A 58 4.44 -7.36 6.36
N LYS A 59 5.28 -8.34 6.75
CA LYS A 59 6.55 -8.06 7.45
C LYS A 59 7.49 -7.21 6.59
N ASP A 60 7.58 -7.52 5.30
CA ASP A 60 8.45 -6.82 4.36
C ASP A 60 7.91 -5.42 4.02
N LEU A 61 6.60 -5.17 4.23
CA LEU A 61 6.04 -3.82 4.10
C LEU A 61 6.60 -2.85 5.15
N TYR A 62 6.95 -3.34 6.35
CA TYR A 62 7.60 -2.49 7.36
C TYR A 62 9.02 -2.10 6.92
N TYR A 63 9.76 -3.03 6.29
CA TYR A 63 11.06 -2.73 5.68
C TYR A 63 10.92 -1.76 4.50
N LEU A 64 9.97 -2.01 3.60
CA LEU A 64 9.67 -1.10 2.49
C LEU A 64 9.36 0.32 2.99
N LYS A 65 8.58 0.43 4.09
CA LYS A 65 8.27 1.69 4.74
C LYS A 65 9.55 2.40 5.21
N SER A 66 10.42 1.71 5.95
CA SER A 66 11.64 2.34 6.49
C SER A 66 12.58 2.82 5.39
N VAL A 67 12.78 2.01 4.35
CA VAL A 67 13.64 2.36 3.21
C VAL A 67 13.07 3.56 2.43
N CYS A 68 11.75 3.62 2.23
CA CYS A 68 11.12 4.75 1.55
C CYS A 68 11.14 6.03 2.39
N ASP A 69 11.01 5.93 3.71
CA ASP A 69 11.05 7.07 4.64
C ASP A 69 12.46 7.69 4.74
N GLN A 70 13.50 6.87 4.59
CA GLN A 70 14.90 7.32 4.60
C GLN A 70 15.36 7.89 3.25
N ALA A 71 14.61 7.66 2.18
CA ALA A 71 14.97 8.13 0.85
C ALA A 71 14.66 9.63 0.67
N SER A 72 15.44 10.31 -0.19
CA SER A 72 15.20 11.71 -0.55
C SER A 72 13.86 11.90 -1.29
N ASP A 73 13.45 10.91 -2.08
CA ASP A 73 12.19 10.88 -2.81
C ASP A 73 11.46 9.57 -2.53
N PHE A 74 10.45 9.66 -1.67
CA PHE A 74 9.61 8.54 -1.28
C PHE A 74 8.99 7.82 -2.49
N SER A 75 8.42 8.59 -3.42
CA SER A 75 7.65 8.03 -4.54
C SER A 75 8.57 7.28 -5.50
N LYS A 76 9.71 7.89 -5.86
CA LYS A 76 10.69 7.22 -6.72
C LYS A 76 11.25 5.96 -6.08
N LYS A 77 11.60 6.01 -4.78
CA LYS A 77 12.15 4.85 -4.08
C LYS A 77 11.12 3.71 -3.99
N PHE A 78 9.88 4.02 -3.64
CA PHE A 78 8.79 3.05 -3.58
C PHE A 78 8.65 2.30 -4.91
N TRP A 79 8.54 3.02 -6.04
CA TRP A 79 8.37 2.41 -7.35
C TRP A 79 9.59 1.62 -7.84
N TRP A 80 10.78 1.94 -7.31
CA TRP A 80 11.99 1.17 -7.58
C TRP A 80 11.94 -0.18 -6.86
N GLU A 81 11.68 -0.19 -5.55
CA GLU A 81 11.66 -1.41 -4.71
C GLU A 81 10.55 -2.39 -5.11
N VAL A 82 9.36 -1.90 -5.47
CA VAL A 82 8.23 -2.78 -5.82
C VAL A 82 8.31 -3.32 -7.26
N ASN A 83 9.32 -2.92 -8.04
CA ASN A 83 9.45 -3.32 -9.44
C ASN A 83 10.51 -4.44 -9.59
N PRO A 84 10.11 -5.72 -9.73
CA PRO A 84 11.05 -6.84 -9.77
C PRO A 84 12.08 -6.73 -10.90
N LYS A 85 11.71 -6.12 -12.04
CA LYS A 85 12.62 -5.93 -13.19
C LYS A 85 13.79 -5.00 -12.89
N LYS A 86 13.71 -4.18 -11.84
CA LYS A 86 14.79 -3.29 -11.40
C LYS A 86 15.87 -4.00 -10.59
N HIS A 87 15.62 -5.25 -10.18
CA HIS A 87 16.52 -6.07 -9.38
C HIS A 87 17.06 -7.30 -10.11
N ASP A 88 16.60 -7.57 -11.36
CA ASP A 88 17.08 -8.66 -12.21
C ASP A 88 18.52 -8.46 -12.76
N SER A 89 19.22 -7.41 -12.34
CA SER A 89 20.62 -7.17 -12.71
C SER A 89 21.60 -8.24 -12.19
N ALA A 90 21.15 -9.17 -11.34
CA ALA A 90 21.97 -10.21 -10.73
C ALA A 90 21.79 -11.62 -11.33
N LYS A 91 20.98 -11.80 -12.39
CA LYS A 91 20.86 -13.10 -13.10
C LYS A 91 21.37 -13.02 -14.54
N LYS A 92 22.61 -12.54 -14.72
CA LYS A 92 23.41 -12.78 -15.95
C LYS A 92 24.62 -13.66 -15.62
N GLU A 93 24.38 -14.90 -15.26
CA GLU A 93 25.30 -16.05 -15.27
C GLU A 93 24.40 -17.28 -15.43
N LYS A 94 24.53 -18.21 -16.37
CA LYS A 94 25.50 -18.55 -17.43
C LYS A 94 24.71 -18.98 -18.66
#